data_AF-A0A2N6BGE0-F1
#
_entry.id   AF-A0A2N6BGE0-F1
#
_cell.length_a   1.000
_cell.length_b   1.000
_cell.length_c   1.000
_cell.angle_alpha   90.00
_cell.angle_beta   90.00
_cell.angle_gamma   90.00
#
_symmetry.space_group_name_H-M   'P 1'
#
loop_
_entity.id
_entity.type
_entity.pdbx_description
1 polymer ?
#
loop_
_entity_poly.entity_id
_entity_poly.type
_entity_poly.pdbx_seq_one_letter_code
_entity_poly.pdbx_strand_id
1 'polypeptide(L)'
;MKLKKFCCFGAASVAFLMALCLAGCGSSSSSSTGTISISITDAPVDDAMEVYLTFTSFTLLGVEGSADQGPYEIPAQYQGVNLMDYQGNDHAALITDLEV
;
A
#
# COMPACT_ATOMS: atom_id res chain seq x y z
N MET A 1 16.87 -53.53 -61.32
CA MET A 1 18.04 -52.63 -61.26
C MET A 1 18.43 -52.43 -59.80
N LYS A 2 19.71 -52.64 -59.49
CA LYS A 2 20.31 -52.45 -58.17
C LYS A 2 20.80 -51.00 -57.99
N LEU A 3 21.15 -50.69 -56.73
CA LEU A 3 21.93 -49.55 -56.20
C LEU A 3 21.10 -48.29 -55.85
N LYS A 4 21.31 -47.59 -54.73
CA LYS A 4 22.36 -47.61 -53.68
C LYS A 4 21.74 -47.25 -52.32
N LYS A 5 22.26 -47.89 -51.27
CA LYS A 5 22.24 -47.38 -49.89
C LYS A 5 23.06 -46.09 -49.85
N PHE A 6 22.51 -45.02 -49.30
CA PHE A 6 23.26 -43.83 -48.89
C PHE A 6 23.49 -43.90 -47.38
N CYS A 7 24.75 -44.04 -47.00
CA CYS A 7 25.27 -43.89 -45.66
C CYS A 7 26.23 -42.69 -45.72
N CYS A 8 25.84 -41.57 -45.10
CA CYS A 8 26.68 -40.48 -44.60
C CYS A 8 25.89 -39.88 -43.42
N PHE A 9 26.15 -40.28 -42.17
CA PHE A 9 27.11 -39.65 -41.25
C PHE A 9 26.87 -38.16 -41.02
N GLY A 10 26.37 -37.81 -39.83
CA GLY A 10 26.76 -36.58 -39.14
C GLY A 10 25.69 -35.51 -38.97
N ALA A 11 25.26 -35.38 -37.71
CA ALA A 11 24.96 -34.15 -36.98
C ALA A 11 23.59 -33.44 -37.17
N ALA A 12 23.18 -32.85 -36.04
CA ALA A 12 22.09 -31.89 -35.83
C ALA A 12 20.67 -32.50 -35.83
N SER A 13 19.83 -32.31 -34.81
CA SER A 13 19.93 -31.48 -33.61
C SER A 13 18.69 -31.76 -32.78
N VAL A 14 18.90 -32.04 -31.51
CA VAL A 14 17.88 -32.21 -30.46
C VAL A 14 17.06 -30.91 -30.37
N ALA A 15 15.88 -30.86 -30.99
CA ALA A 15 15.04 -29.67 -31.03
C ALA A 15 13.62 -29.95 -30.55
N PHE A 16 13.46 -30.74 -29.48
CA PHE A 16 12.14 -30.99 -28.87
C PHE A 16 12.11 -30.86 -27.34
N LEU A 17 13.08 -30.20 -26.72
CA LEU A 17 13.19 -30.12 -25.25
C LEU A 17 13.56 -28.72 -24.71
N MET A 18 13.16 -27.64 -25.39
CA MET A 18 13.37 -26.27 -24.89
C MET A 18 12.08 -25.55 -24.44
N ALA A 19 10.97 -26.25 -24.23
CA ALA A 19 9.68 -25.61 -23.94
C ALA A 19 9.25 -25.58 -22.45
N LEU A 20 10.05 -26.06 -21.48
CA LEU A 20 9.55 -26.28 -20.11
C LEU A 20 10.37 -25.71 -18.94
N CYS A 21 11.35 -24.83 -19.18
CA CYS A 21 12.19 -24.31 -18.09
C CYS A 21 12.10 -22.80 -17.86
N LEU A 22 10.96 -22.17 -18.16
CA LEU A 22 10.61 -20.93 -17.46
C LEU A 22 9.85 -21.33 -16.19
N ALA A 23 10.56 -21.91 -15.23
CA ALA A 23 10.12 -21.91 -13.84
C ALA A 23 10.10 -20.44 -13.40
N GLY A 24 8.92 -19.84 -13.44
CA GLY A 24 8.70 -18.50 -12.91
C GLY A 24 9.19 -18.50 -11.47
N CYS A 25 10.20 -17.69 -11.18
CA CYS A 25 10.59 -17.40 -9.81
C CYS A 25 9.38 -16.74 -9.15
N GLY A 26 8.64 -17.51 -8.37
CA GLY A 26 7.57 -17.01 -7.52
C GLY A 26 8.20 -16.12 -6.47
N SER A 27 8.37 -14.84 -6.81
CA SER A 27 8.63 -13.81 -5.82
C SER A 27 7.37 -13.68 -4.98
N SER A 28 7.29 -14.44 -3.88
CA SER A 28 6.33 -14.15 -2.82
C SER A 28 6.73 -12.82 -2.20
N SER A 29 6.21 -11.74 -2.77
CA SER A 29 6.24 -10.43 -2.15
C SER A 29 5.34 -10.51 -0.92
N SER A 30 5.93 -10.74 0.25
CA SER A 30 5.22 -10.60 1.52
C SER A 30 4.84 -9.13 1.69
N SER A 31 3.57 -8.81 1.43
CA SER A 31 3.00 -7.50 1.72
C SER A 31 2.92 -7.33 3.24
N SER A 32 3.68 -6.37 3.76
CA SER A 32 3.59 -5.95 5.16
C SER A 32 2.56 -4.84 5.24
N THR A 33 1.53 -5.01 6.07
CA THR A 33 0.58 -3.93 6.42
C THR A 33 0.96 -3.34 7.77
N GLY A 34 0.49 -2.11 8.04
CA GLY A 34 0.63 -1.41 9.31
C GLY A 34 -0.72 -0.88 9.79
N THR A 35 -0.75 -0.31 10.98
CA THR A 35 -1.96 0.33 11.54
C THR A 35 -1.69 1.78 11.88
N ILE A 36 -2.65 2.66 11.58
CA ILE A 36 -2.60 4.09 11.87
C ILE A 36 -3.76 4.50 12.75
N SER A 37 -3.44 5.27 13.81
CA SER A 37 -4.38 5.96 14.66
C SER A 37 -4.03 7.45 14.66
N ILE A 38 -5.03 8.32 14.46
CA ILE A 38 -4.85 9.78 14.37
C ILE A 38 -5.74 10.42 15.43
N SER A 39 -5.12 11.24 16.27
CA SER A 39 -5.80 12.04 17.29
C SER A 39 -5.34 13.48 17.23
N ILE A 40 -6.22 14.41 17.59
CA ILE A 40 -5.92 15.84 17.62
C ILE A 40 -6.14 16.40 19.03
N THR A 41 -5.28 17.32 19.42
CA THR A 41 -5.33 18.08 20.67
C THR A 41 -4.84 19.50 20.40
N ASP A 42 -5.23 20.43 21.26
CA ASP A 42 -4.71 21.80 21.22
C ASP A 42 -3.89 22.13 22.48
N ALA A 43 -3.00 23.11 22.33
CA ALA A 43 -2.40 23.76 23.49
C ALA A 43 -3.48 24.58 24.23
N PRO A 44 -3.21 25.02 25.49
CA PRO A 44 -4.09 25.95 26.17
C PRO A 44 -4.39 27.17 25.31
N VAL A 45 -5.67 27.36 24.96
CA VAL A 45 -6.15 28.53 24.22
C VAL A 45 -6.90 29.44 25.20
N ASP A 46 -6.35 30.62 25.45
CA ASP A 46 -7.00 31.64 26.26
C ASP A 46 -8.01 32.45 25.43
N ASP A 47 -9.05 32.96 26.10
CA ASP A 47 -10.04 33.92 25.57
C ASP A 47 -10.90 33.44 24.37
N ALA A 48 -10.71 32.22 23.87
CA ALA A 48 -11.60 31.61 22.90
C ALA A 48 -12.84 31.00 23.59
N MET A 49 -14.00 31.11 22.97
CA MET A 49 -15.21 30.41 23.43
C MET A 49 -15.29 29.00 22.84
N GLU A 50 -15.01 28.87 21.54
CA GLU A 50 -15.07 27.62 20.79
C GLU A 50 -14.04 27.65 19.67
N VAL A 51 -13.43 26.50 19.39
CA VAL A 51 -12.48 26.32 18.28
C VAL A 51 -12.90 25.07 17.51
N TYR A 52 -13.69 25.26 16.45
CA TYR A 52 -14.21 24.15 15.66
C TYR A 52 -13.31 23.81 14.48
N LEU A 53 -12.88 22.55 14.40
CA LEU A 53 -12.19 21.99 13.25
C LEU A 53 -12.97 20.86 12.59
N THR A 54 -12.88 20.80 11.26
CA THR A 54 -13.47 19.73 10.46
C THR A 54 -12.42 19.17 9.52
N PHE A 55 -12.17 17.87 9.62
CA PHE A 55 -11.33 17.12 8.69
C PHE A 55 -12.23 16.29 7.78
N THR A 56 -12.02 16.39 6.47
CA THR A 56 -12.81 15.61 5.50
C THR A 56 -12.13 14.30 5.18
N SER A 57 -10.83 14.33 4.86
CA SER A 57 -10.06 13.15 4.51
C SER A 57 -8.56 13.36 4.71
N PHE A 58 -7.79 12.27 4.64
CA PHE A 58 -6.33 12.31 4.63
C PHE A 58 -5.76 11.34 3.60
N THR A 59 -4.51 11.59 3.17
CA THR A 59 -3.77 10.76 2.23
C THR A 59 -2.40 10.47 2.83
N LEU A 60 -1.95 9.22 2.72
CA LEU A 60 -0.61 8.82 3.12
C LEU A 60 0.31 8.97 1.91
N LEU A 61 1.34 9.80 2.06
CA LEU A 61 2.30 10.01 1.00
C LEU A 61 3.30 8.86 0.96
N GLY A 62 3.52 8.32 -0.24
CA GLY A 62 4.53 7.29 -0.45
C GLY A 62 5.94 7.84 -0.23
N VAL A 63 6.86 6.98 0.22
CA VAL A 63 8.30 7.29 0.17
C VAL A 63 8.83 7.07 -1.25
N GLU A 64 9.90 7.76 -1.63
CA GLU A 64 10.44 7.84 -3.00
C GLU A 64 10.21 6.60 -3.88
N GLY A 65 9.44 6.80 -4.96
CA GLY A 65 9.10 5.73 -5.92
C GLY A 65 7.85 4.91 -5.57
N SER A 66 7.24 5.12 -4.40
CA SER A 66 5.98 4.49 -3.99
C SER A 66 4.77 5.38 -4.30
N ALA A 67 3.62 4.76 -4.55
CA ALA A 67 2.37 5.48 -4.76
C ALA A 67 1.75 5.90 -3.43
N ASP A 68 1.16 7.10 -3.40
CA ASP A 68 0.34 7.57 -2.30
C ASP A 68 -0.86 6.64 -2.06
N GLN A 69 -1.29 6.52 -0.80
CA GLN A 69 -2.43 5.70 -0.39
C GLN A 69 -3.57 6.58 0.16
N GLY A 70 -4.80 6.30 -0.24
CA GLY A 70 -5.99 7.09 0.09
C GLY A 70 -6.64 7.73 -1.15
N PRO A 71 -7.51 8.75 -0.99
CA PRO A 71 -7.86 9.40 0.28
C PRO A 71 -8.69 8.49 1.20
N TYR A 72 -8.47 8.62 2.49
CA TYR A 72 -9.26 7.99 3.55
C TYR A 72 -10.20 9.03 4.14
N GLU A 73 -11.50 8.76 4.04
CA GLU A 73 -12.54 9.66 4.55
C GLU A 73 -12.61 9.63 6.07
N ILE A 74 -12.69 10.81 6.69
CA ILE A 74 -12.93 10.95 8.12
C ILE A 74 -14.44 10.82 8.36
N PRO A 75 -14.88 9.90 9.25
CA PRO A 75 -16.30 9.73 9.57
C PRO A 75 -16.96 11.05 10.01
N ALA A 76 -18.19 11.30 9.56
CA ALA A 76 -18.92 12.54 9.84
C ALA A 76 -19.08 12.84 11.34
N GLN A 77 -19.09 11.81 12.20
CA GLN A 77 -19.14 11.97 13.66
C GLN A 77 -17.89 12.62 14.27
N TYR A 78 -16.78 12.64 13.52
CA TYR A 78 -15.52 13.29 13.89
C TYR A 78 -15.28 14.58 13.08
N GLN A 79 -16.31 15.07 12.39
CA GLN A 79 -16.32 16.36 11.71
C GLN A 79 -16.97 17.40 12.63
N GLY A 80 -16.34 18.56 12.80
CA GLY A 80 -16.81 19.59 13.72
C GLY A 80 -16.42 19.29 15.18
N VAL A 81 -15.14 19.02 15.41
CA VAL A 81 -14.59 18.85 16.75
C VAL A 81 -14.31 20.22 17.35
N ASN A 82 -14.91 20.51 18.51
CA ASN A 82 -14.53 21.67 19.31
C ASN A 82 -13.26 21.35 20.11
N LEU A 83 -12.13 21.94 19.73
CA LEU A 83 -10.85 21.71 20.38
C LEU A 83 -10.75 22.31 21.78
N MET A 84 -11.67 23.20 22.16
CA MET A 84 -11.71 23.68 23.54
C MET A 84 -11.97 22.54 24.54
N ASP A 85 -12.62 21.45 24.09
CA ASP A 85 -12.87 20.25 24.89
C ASP A 85 -11.67 19.29 24.94
N TYR A 86 -10.63 19.51 24.11
CA TYR A 86 -9.51 18.59 23.90
C TYR A 86 -8.17 19.32 23.98
N GLN A 87 -7.78 19.68 25.20
CA GLN A 87 -6.53 20.40 25.50
C GLN A 87 -5.63 19.61 26.45
N GLY A 88 -4.34 19.94 26.44
CA GLY A 88 -3.37 19.37 27.40
C GLY A 88 -3.13 17.88 27.15
N ASN A 89 -3.68 17.01 28.02
CA ASN A 89 -3.56 15.55 27.85
C ASN A 89 -4.77 14.92 27.14
N ASP A 90 -5.85 15.68 26.97
CA ASP A 90 -7.05 15.22 26.28
C ASP A 90 -6.91 15.38 24.76
N HIS A 91 -7.55 14.47 24.02
CA HIS A 91 -7.46 14.43 22.56
C HIS A 91 -8.73 13.84 21.96
N ALA A 92 -9.13 14.37 20.81
CA ALA A 92 -10.18 13.79 19.98
C ALA A 92 -9.57 12.75 19.05
N ALA A 93 -10.03 11.50 19.15
CA ALA A 93 -9.68 10.46 18.18
C ALA A 93 -10.45 10.70 16.87
N LEU A 94 -9.72 10.81 15.76
CA LEU A 94 -10.30 10.97 14.42
C LEU A 94 -10.31 9.64 13.67
N ILE A 95 -9.26 8.83 13.85
CA ILE A 95 -9.09 7.50 13.26
C ILE A 95 -8.46 6.59 14.32
N THR A 96 -8.91 5.34 14.38
CA THR A 96 -8.39 4.35 15.32
C THR A 96 -8.14 3.04 14.59
N ASP A 97 -6.91 2.57 14.66
CA ASP A 97 -6.43 1.27 14.17
C ASP A 97 -6.80 0.97 12.70
N LEU A 98 -6.69 1.98 11.84
CA LEU A 98 -6.87 1.80 10.40
C LEU A 98 -5.70 1.00 9.83
N GLU A 99 -5.99 -0.16 9.24
CA GLU A 99 -5.00 -0.96 8.52
C GLU A 99 -4.64 -0.32 7.17
N VAL A 100 -3.34 -0.23 6.87
CA VAL A 100 -2.77 0.40 5.67
C VAL A 100 -1.61 -0.40 5.09
#